data_AF-A0A093ES66-F1
#
_entry.id   AF-A0A093ES66-F1
#
_cell.length_a   1.000
_cell.length_b   1.000
_cell.length_c   1.000
_cell.angle_alpha   90.00
_cell.angle_beta   90.00
_cell.angle_gamma   90.00
#
_symmetry.space_group_name_H-M   'P 1'
#
loop_
_entity.id
_entity.type
_entity.pdbx_description
1 polymer ?
#
loop_
_entity_poly.entity_id
_entity_poly.type
_entity_poly.pdbx_seq_one_letter_code
_entity_poly.pdbx_strand_id
1 'polypeptide(L)'
;FSDVDHQKADWVSIHERICQLLIPIRTSLPFLLSEKERKHGTEQLVKRQKYIIDLAYSTAQEFVLGGKHKEAIPAALHALRFSTEVYGSNSVQLVPAYLLLAEASAGVGHLPQASKYLSQAQWIVLRTPDCSVAVQYKLHRSLGLFCAAEGNFEQALYHLANDIYLASSTFGLKSLETSGGYFHMANVFFRQNKMDIANSLYAKVTDIWHAFLVKSVQAQEQILKSRPEMSPFTEDKEVSEDHITEAQQAEAIRVLNAVLGIREQAPKQQPGETARVLHALAMLYYLVMDLSKAREVGMKAFDLLKQLPQQESLEAVGHLLKLINSKPS
;
A
#
# COMPACT_ATOMS: atom_id res chain seq x y z
N PHE A 1 -30.26 16.27 -4.17
CA PHE A 1 -30.11 16.68 -2.76
C PHE A 1 -29.01 15.83 -2.15
N SER A 2 -27.81 16.40 -2.02
CA SER A 2 -26.68 15.68 -1.40
C SER A 2 -26.81 15.88 0.11
N ASP A 3 -26.91 14.78 0.84
CA ASP A 3 -27.04 14.75 2.29
C ASP A 3 -25.86 15.49 2.97
N VAL A 4 -26.10 16.13 4.11
CA VAL A 4 -25.06 16.86 4.87
C VAL A 4 -23.90 15.92 5.21
N ASP A 5 -24.21 14.66 5.47
CA ASP A 5 -23.23 13.61 5.72
C ASP A 5 -22.37 13.27 4.49
N HIS A 6 -22.95 13.32 3.28
CA HIS A 6 -22.20 13.13 2.04
C HIS A 6 -21.25 14.29 1.77
N GLN A 7 -21.67 15.53 2.04
CA GLN A 7 -20.82 16.71 1.89
C GLN A 7 -19.66 16.71 2.89
N LYS A 8 -19.91 16.31 4.14
CA LYS A 8 -18.88 16.16 5.16
C LYS A 8 -17.89 15.05 4.82
N ALA A 9 -18.37 13.92 4.31
CA ALA A 9 -17.52 12.81 3.88
C ALA A 9 -16.62 13.20 2.69
N ASP A 10 -17.15 13.92 1.69
CA ASP A 10 -16.36 14.45 0.57
C ASP A 10 -15.30 15.45 1.07
N TRP A 11 -15.68 16.30 2.04
CA TRP A 11 -14.76 17.27 2.65
C TRP A 11 -13.59 16.63 3.37
N VAL A 12 -13.88 15.70 4.29
CA VAL A 12 -12.86 14.97 5.08
C VAL A 12 -12.01 14.08 4.18
N SER A 13 -12.57 13.56 3.10
CA SER A 13 -11.87 12.69 2.16
C SER A 13 -10.83 13.47 1.35
N ILE A 14 -11.26 14.40 0.52
CA ILE A 14 -10.37 15.01 -0.47
C ILE A 14 -10.67 16.47 -0.78
N HIS A 15 -11.91 16.92 -0.58
CA HIS A 15 -12.33 18.23 -1.06
C HIS A 15 -11.44 19.36 -0.53
N GLU A 16 -11.05 19.30 0.74
CA GLU A 16 -10.12 20.29 1.33
C GLU A 16 -8.80 20.39 0.55
N ARG A 17 -8.25 19.25 0.12
CA ARG A 17 -6.99 19.15 -0.63
C ARG A 17 -7.12 19.61 -2.08
N ILE A 18 -8.28 19.39 -2.72
CA ILE A 18 -8.46 19.66 -4.15
C ILE A 18 -9.24 20.95 -4.47
N CYS A 19 -9.93 21.57 -3.52
CA CYS A 19 -10.84 22.70 -3.78
C CYS A 19 -10.15 23.84 -4.54
N GLN A 20 -8.95 24.24 -4.10
CA GLN A 20 -8.16 25.28 -4.78
C GLN A 20 -7.69 24.85 -6.18
N LEU A 21 -7.41 23.56 -6.37
CA LEU A 21 -6.98 23.00 -7.65
C LEU A 21 -8.14 22.89 -8.65
N LEU A 22 -9.38 22.82 -8.17
CA LEU A 22 -10.58 22.75 -9.00
C LEU A 22 -10.98 24.10 -9.60
N ILE A 23 -10.62 25.22 -8.97
CA ILE A 23 -11.00 26.57 -9.43
C ILE A 23 -10.52 26.79 -10.88
N PRO A 24 -9.23 26.62 -11.22
CA PRO A 24 -8.76 26.87 -12.59
C PRO A 24 -9.28 25.88 -13.64
N ILE A 25 -9.81 24.72 -13.21
CA ILE A 25 -10.39 23.70 -14.10
C ILE A 25 -11.84 24.06 -14.44
N ARG A 26 -12.55 24.67 -13.49
CA ARG A 26 -13.96 25.08 -13.65
C ARG A 26 -14.12 26.45 -14.31
N THR A 27 -13.09 27.28 -14.31
CA THR A 27 -13.12 28.59 -14.98
C THR A 27 -13.18 28.42 -16.50
N SER A 28 -14.25 28.94 -17.12
CA SER A 28 -14.41 28.92 -18.57
C SER A 28 -13.34 29.76 -19.26
N LEU A 29 -12.71 29.21 -20.30
CA LEU A 29 -11.78 29.97 -21.14
C LEU A 29 -12.51 31.11 -21.88
N PRO A 30 -11.88 32.29 -22.04
CA PRO A 30 -12.41 33.37 -22.87
C PRO A 30 -12.72 32.91 -24.30
N PHE A 31 -13.82 33.40 -24.88
CA PHE A 31 -14.32 32.99 -26.21
C PHE A 31 -13.37 33.36 -27.37
N LEU A 32 -12.54 34.39 -27.20
CA LEU A 32 -11.67 34.95 -28.24
C LEU A 32 -10.19 34.64 -27.95
N LEU A 33 -9.79 33.38 -28.06
CA LEU A 33 -8.39 32.95 -27.91
C LEU A 33 -7.79 32.53 -29.25
N SER A 34 -6.51 32.87 -29.47
CA SER A 34 -5.76 32.34 -30.60
C SER A 34 -5.63 30.81 -30.51
N GLU A 35 -5.37 30.15 -31.64
CA GLU A 35 -5.19 28.69 -31.67
C GLU A 35 -4.06 28.21 -30.77
N LYS A 36 -2.96 28.97 -30.70
CA LYS A 36 -1.82 28.67 -29.80
C LYS A 36 -2.21 28.75 -28.33
N GLU A 37 -2.96 29.79 -27.94
CA GLU A 37 -3.44 29.95 -26.56
C GLU A 37 -4.47 28.88 -26.18
N ARG A 38 -5.36 28.50 -27.11
CA ARG A 38 -6.29 27.38 -26.90
C ARG A 38 -5.54 26.07 -26.66
N LYS A 39 -4.56 25.75 -27.51
CA LYS A 39 -3.74 24.53 -27.36
C LYS A 39 -2.98 24.53 -26.04
N HIS A 40 -2.31 25.63 -25.71
CA HIS A 40 -1.60 25.77 -24.43
C HIS A 40 -2.54 25.62 -23.22
N GLY A 41 -3.72 26.24 -23.27
CA GLY A 41 -4.74 26.12 -22.24
C GLY A 41 -5.22 24.68 -22.04
N THR A 42 -5.46 23.94 -23.13
CA THR A 42 -5.84 22.53 -23.06
C THR A 42 -4.74 21.65 -22.48
N GLU A 43 -3.47 21.88 -22.82
CA GLU A 43 -2.34 21.14 -22.26
C GLU A 43 -2.19 21.39 -20.75
N GLN A 44 -2.35 22.64 -20.31
CA GLN A 44 -2.33 22.99 -18.88
C GLN A 44 -3.51 22.37 -18.12
N LEU A 45 -4.70 22.35 -18.72
CA LEU A 45 -5.87 21.72 -18.13
C LEU A 45 -5.64 20.23 -17.88
N VAL A 46 -5.15 19.52 -18.90
CA VAL A 46 -4.84 18.08 -18.80
C VAL A 46 -3.76 17.82 -17.76
N LYS A 47 -2.71 18.64 -17.68
CA LYS A 47 -1.66 18.51 -16.65
C LYS A 47 -2.25 18.65 -15.24
N ARG A 48 -3.12 19.63 -15.02
CA ARG A 48 -3.80 19.83 -13.72
C ARG A 48 -4.73 18.67 -13.37
N GLN A 49 -5.50 18.18 -14.34
CA GLN A 49 -6.37 17.01 -14.12
C GLN A 49 -5.56 15.77 -13.76
N LYS A 50 -4.43 15.52 -14.45
CA LYS A 50 -3.50 14.42 -14.10
C LYS A 50 -2.97 14.53 -12.67
N TYR A 51 -2.55 15.73 -12.27
CA TYR A 51 -2.12 15.97 -10.89
C TYR A 51 -3.24 15.68 -9.86
N ILE A 52 -4.48 16.09 -10.15
CA ILE A 52 -5.63 15.78 -9.28
C ILE A 52 -5.91 14.28 -9.25
N ILE A 53 -5.78 13.57 -10.38
CA ILE A 53 -5.93 12.11 -10.43
C ILE A 53 -4.94 11.44 -9.47
N ASP A 54 -3.65 11.81 -9.56
CA ASP A 54 -2.61 11.22 -8.73
C ASP A 54 -2.84 11.52 -7.24
N LEU A 55 -3.17 12.77 -6.90
CA LEU A 55 -3.50 13.17 -5.52
C LEU A 55 -4.72 12.41 -4.99
N ALA A 56 -5.76 12.26 -5.80
CA ALA A 56 -6.99 11.58 -5.42
C ALA A 56 -6.80 10.07 -5.26
N TYR A 57 -6.01 9.48 -6.14
CA TYR A 57 -5.61 8.08 -6.04
C TYR A 57 -4.81 7.82 -4.76
N SER A 58 -3.77 8.60 -4.49
CA SER A 58 -2.94 8.44 -3.28
C SER A 58 -3.77 8.64 -2.00
N THR A 59 -4.61 9.68 -1.96
CA THR A 59 -5.49 9.93 -0.80
C THR A 59 -6.47 8.77 -0.56
N ALA A 60 -7.07 8.22 -1.62
CA ALA A 60 -7.94 7.05 -1.50
C ALA A 60 -7.18 5.82 -1.01
N GLN A 61 -5.97 5.60 -1.53
CA GLN A 61 -5.10 4.49 -1.12
C GLN A 61 -4.71 4.61 0.36
N GLU A 62 -4.33 5.79 0.84
CA GLU A 62 -4.04 6.05 2.26
C GLU A 62 -5.22 5.65 3.16
N PHE A 63 -6.45 6.06 2.81
CA PHE A 63 -7.63 5.71 3.58
C PHE A 63 -7.93 4.21 3.57
N VAL A 64 -7.80 3.55 2.42
CA VAL A 64 -7.96 2.09 2.30
C VAL A 64 -6.94 1.35 3.16
N LEU A 65 -5.66 1.73 3.10
CA LEU A 65 -4.60 1.14 3.91
C LEU A 65 -4.84 1.37 5.42
N GLY A 66 -5.39 2.53 5.78
CA GLY A 66 -5.79 2.87 7.14
C GLY A 66 -7.13 2.28 7.61
N GLY A 67 -7.81 1.47 6.80
CA GLY A 67 -9.12 0.87 7.13
C GLY A 67 -10.29 1.85 7.16
N LYS A 68 -10.09 3.10 6.74
CA LYS A 68 -11.08 4.17 6.66
C LYS A 68 -11.84 4.10 5.33
N HIS A 69 -12.56 2.99 5.14
CA HIS A 69 -13.15 2.65 3.85
C HIS A 69 -14.24 3.63 3.40
N LYS A 70 -14.97 4.26 4.32
CA LYS A 70 -15.99 5.27 3.97
C LYS A 70 -15.36 6.53 3.41
N GLU A 71 -14.26 6.96 4.02
CA GLU A 71 -13.48 8.14 3.65
C GLU A 71 -12.68 7.93 2.37
N ALA A 72 -12.37 6.69 1.98
CA ALA A 72 -11.71 6.39 0.72
C ALA A 72 -12.61 6.62 -0.52
N ILE A 73 -13.93 6.42 -0.38
CA ILE A 73 -14.87 6.41 -1.52
C ILE A 73 -14.88 7.74 -2.27
N PRO A 74 -15.02 8.92 -1.64
CA PRO A 74 -15.05 10.18 -2.38
C PRO A 74 -13.76 10.45 -3.14
N ALA A 75 -12.59 10.27 -2.52
CA ALA A 75 -11.29 10.37 -3.18
C ALA A 75 -11.18 9.46 -4.40
N ALA A 76 -11.58 8.18 -4.27
CA ALA A 76 -11.53 7.24 -5.38
C ALA A 76 -12.53 7.58 -6.51
N LEU A 77 -13.70 8.15 -6.17
CA LEU A 77 -14.66 8.66 -7.15
C LEU A 77 -14.12 9.87 -7.92
N HIS A 78 -13.42 10.80 -7.25
CA HIS A 78 -12.74 11.91 -7.92
C HIS A 78 -11.63 11.40 -8.85
N ALA A 79 -10.82 10.44 -8.39
CA ALA A 79 -9.80 9.80 -9.23
C ALA A 79 -10.41 9.16 -10.49
N LEU A 80 -11.53 8.44 -10.34
CA LEU A 80 -12.24 7.82 -11.47
C LEU A 80 -12.82 8.88 -12.43
N ARG A 81 -13.45 9.92 -11.88
CA ARG A 81 -14.07 11.00 -12.67
C ARG A 81 -13.02 11.70 -13.54
N PHE A 82 -11.96 12.22 -12.94
CA PHE A 82 -10.92 12.92 -13.70
C PHE A 82 -10.19 11.98 -14.66
N SER A 83 -9.95 10.71 -14.27
CA SER A 83 -9.40 9.71 -15.20
C SER A 83 -10.29 9.49 -16.41
N THR A 84 -11.61 9.48 -16.23
CA THR A 84 -12.57 9.37 -17.33
C THR A 84 -12.52 10.59 -18.24
N GLU A 85 -12.41 11.80 -17.68
CA GLU A 85 -12.29 13.05 -18.44
C GLU A 85 -10.97 13.12 -19.25
N VAL A 86 -9.86 12.63 -18.71
CA VAL A 86 -8.53 12.70 -19.33
C VAL A 86 -8.28 11.57 -20.33
N TYR A 87 -8.66 10.34 -19.98
CA TYR A 87 -8.28 9.13 -20.73
C TYR A 87 -9.45 8.46 -21.46
N GLY A 88 -10.69 8.84 -21.16
CA GLY A 88 -11.90 8.22 -21.71
C GLY A 88 -12.40 7.00 -20.93
N SER A 89 -13.68 6.68 -21.06
CA SER A 89 -14.41 5.70 -20.22
C SER A 89 -13.97 4.24 -20.35
N ASN A 90 -13.18 3.90 -21.37
CA ASN A 90 -12.75 2.53 -21.65
C ASN A 90 -11.25 2.33 -21.44
N SER A 91 -10.57 3.31 -20.85
CA SER A 91 -9.11 3.34 -20.77
C SER A 91 -8.59 2.50 -19.61
N VAL A 92 -7.47 1.80 -19.82
CA VAL A 92 -6.81 0.98 -18.78
C VAL A 92 -6.39 1.80 -17.56
N GLN A 93 -6.16 3.10 -17.76
CA GLN A 93 -5.82 4.07 -16.71
C GLN A 93 -6.94 4.24 -15.67
N LEU A 94 -8.18 3.80 -15.95
CA LEU A 94 -9.28 3.84 -14.97
C LEU A 94 -9.26 2.66 -14.00
N VAL A 95 -8.57 1.56 -14.36
CA VAL A 95 -8.57 0.31 -13.57
C VAL A 95 -8.16 0.56 -12.11
N PRO A 96 -7.06 1.27 -11.80
CA PRO A 96 -6.65 1.49 -10.40
C PRO A 96 -7.73 2.16 -9.55
N ALA A 97 -8.47 3.14 -10.10
CA ALA A 97 -9.56 3.81 -9.39
C ALA A 97 -10.75 2.87 -9.15
N TYR A 98 -11.10 2.03 -10.12
CA TYR A 98 -12.12 0.99 -9.93
C TYR A 98 -11.74 -0.02 -8.86
N LEU A 99 -10.47 -0.45 -8.80
CA LEU A 99 -10.00 -1.38 -7.78
C LEU A 99 -10.09 -0.77 -6.37
N LEU A 100 -9.68 0.50 -6.20
CA LEU A 100 -9.82 1.21 -4.92
C LEU A 100 -11.28 1.36 -4.49
N LEU A 101 -12.17 1.69 -5.43
CA LEU A 101 -13.61 1.76 -5.16
C LEU A 101 -14.19 0.40 -4.77
N ALA A 102 -13.73 -0.68 -5.41
CA ALA A 102 -14.14 -2.03 -5.05
C ALA A 102 -13.70 -2.40 -3.64
N GLU A 103 -12.43 -2.18 -3.30
CA GLU A 103 -11.89 -2.48 -1.97
C GLU A 103 -12.58 -1.65 -0.88
N ALA A 104 -12.76 -0.34 -1.10
CA ALA A 104 -13.48 0.53 -0.19
C ALA A 104 -14.96 0.10 -0.04
N SER A 105 -15.63 -0.23 -1.14
CA SER A 105 -17.03 -0.70 -1.10
C SER A 105 -17.18 -2.02 -0.37
N ALA A 106 -16.25 -2.96 -0.55
CA ALA A 106 -16.22 -4.22 0.19
C ALA A 106 -15.95 -3.99 1.68
N GLY A 107 -15.02 -3.10 2.02
CA GLY A 107 -14.67 -2.75 3.39
C GLY A 107 -15.79 -2.08 4.19
N VAL A 108 -16.72 -1.39 3.52
CA VAL A 108 -17.97 -0.88 4.15
C VAL A 108 -19.11 -1.91 4.18
N GLY A 109 -18.91 -3.12 3.63
CA GLY A 109 -19.91 -4.19 3.56
C GLY A 109 -20.84 -4.13 2.35
N HIS A 110 -20.62 -3.22 1.40
CA HIS A 110 -21.45 -3.07 0.20
C HIS A 110 -20.94 -3.96 -0.96
N LEU A 111 -21.01 -5.29 -0.77
CA LEU A 111 -20.53 -6.27 -1.74
C LEU A 111 -21.12 -6.12 -3.16
N PRO A 112 -22.43 -5.84 -3.34
CA PRO A 112 -22.99 -5.64 -4.69
C PRO A 112 -22.35 -4.46 -5.44
N GLN A 113 -21.96 -3.41 -4.72
CA GLN A 113 -21.30 -2.25 -5.32
C GLN A 113 -19.84 -2.57 -5.66
N ALA A 114 -19.14 -3.28 -4.78
CA ALA A 114 -17.78 -3.75 -5.03
C ALA A 114 -17.71 -4.64 -6.28
N SER A 115 -18.66 -5.58 -6.41
CA SER A 115 -18.79 -6.46 -7.58
C SER A 115 -18.91 -5.66 -8.89
N LYS A 116 -19.78 -4.65 -8.92
CA LYS A 116 -19.94 -3.78 -10.11
C LYS A 116 -18.62 -3.11 -10.52
N TYR A 117 -17.88 -2.56 -9.57
CA TYR A 117 -16.59 -1.91 -9.87
C TYR A 117 -15.54 -2.92 -10.37
N LEU A 118 -15.49 -4.11 -9.78
CA LEU A 118 -14.60 -5.18 -10.25
C LEU A 118 -14.97 -5.65 -11.65
N SER A 119 -16.26 -5.79 -11.98
CA SER A 119 -16.69 -6.13 -13.34
C SER A 119 -16.26 -5.07 -14.35
N GLN A 120 -16.32 -3.78 -14.01
CA GLN A 120 -15.83 -2.71 -14.89
C GLN A 120 -14.31 -2.79 -15.09
N ALA A 121 -13.54 -2.97 -14.01
CA ALA A 121 -12.09 -3.14 -14.08
C ALA A 121 -11.71 -4.35 -14.93
N GLN A 122 -12.36 -5.50 -14.71
CA GLN A 122 -12.13 -6.73 -15.45
C GLN A 122 -12.46 -6.57 -16.93
N TRP A 123 -13.59 -5.92 -17.25
CA TRP A 123 -13.98 -5.67 -18.63
C TRP A 123 -12.97 -4.81 -19.39
N ILE A 124 -12.45 -3.76 -18.74
CA ILE A 124 -11.42 -2.89 -19.34
C ILE A 124 -10.14 -3.69 -19.60
N VAL A 125 -9.68 -4.49 -18.64
CA VAL A 125 -8.49 -5.34 -18.81
C VAL A 125 -8.69 -6.34 -19.94
N LEU A 126 -9.84 -7.02 -20.01
CA LEU A 126 -10.15 -8.00 -21.07
C LEU A 126 -10.17 -7.38 -22.47
N ARG A 127 -10.60 -6.12 -22.60
CA ARG A 127 -10.63 -5.42 -23.89
C ARG A 127 -9.34 -4.70 -24.25
N THR A 128 -8.37 -4.66 -23.35
CA THR A 128 -7.09 -3.99 -23.60
C THR A 128 -6.05 -5.04 -24.00
N PRO A 129 -5.75 -5.20 -25.31
CA PRO A 129 -4.63 -6.04 -25.73
C PRO A 129 -3.35 -5.51 -25.08
N ASP A 130 -2.43 -6.42 -24.73
CA ASP A 130 -1.15 -6.08 -24.09
C ASP A 130 -1.28 -5.30 -22.77
N CYS A 131 -2.38 -5.52 -22.02
CA CYS A 131 -2.55 -4.95 -20.68
C CYS A 131 -1.33 -5.31 -19.80
N SER A 132 -0.74 -4.33 -19.13
CA SER A 132 0.49 -4.56 -18.38
C SER A 132 0.28 -5.54 -17.22
N VAL A 133 1.29 -6.36 -16.95
CA VAL A 133 1.26 -7.31 -15.81
C VAL A 133 0.99 -6.59 -14.49
N ALA A 134 1.49 -5.35 -14.36
CA ALA A 134 1.27 -4.48 -13.20
C ALA A 134 -0.21 -4.17 -12.92
N VAL A 135 -1.05 -4.08 -13.96
CA VAL A 135 -2.50 -3.91 -13.82
C VAL A 135 -3.18 -5.25 -13.58
N GLN A 136 -2.76 -6.29 -14.31
CA GLN A 136 -3.37 -7.62 -14.22
C GLN A 136 -3.24 -8.24 -12.82
N TYR A 137 -2.06 -8.22 -12.20
CA TYR A 137 -1.89 -8.83 -10.88
C TYR A 137 -2.75 -8.13 -9.81
N LYS A 138 -2.88 -6.79 -9.87
CA LYS A 138 -3.71 -6.01 -8.94
C LYS A 138 -5.20 -6.32 -9.12
N LEU A 139 -5.65 -6.53 -10.36
CA LEU A 139 -7.01 -6.99 -10.63
C LEU A 139 -7.25 -8.38 -10.01
N HIS A 140 -6.34 -9.33 -10.25
CA HIS A 140 -6.43 -10.67 -9.67
C HIS A 140 -6.43 -10.64 -8.14
N ARG A 141 -5.59 -9.80 -7.51
CA ARG A 141 -5.61 -9.58 -6.06
C ARG A 141 -6.99 -9.15 -5.59
N SER A 142 -7.56 -8.12 -6.24
CA SER A 142 -8.85 -7.55 -5.85
C SER A 142 -10.01 -8.52 -6.03
N LEU A 143 -10.00 -9.30 -7.12
CA LEU A 143 -10.97 -10.38 -7.33
C LEU A 143 -10.84 -11.48 -6.26
N GLY A 144 -9.60 -11.88 -5.92
CA GLY A 144 -9.35 -12.87 -4.89
C GLY A 144 -9.83 -12.43 -3.50
N LEU A 145 -9.59 -11.16 -3.15
CA LEU A 145 -10.09 -10.55 -1.92
C LEU A 145 -11.62 -10.50 -1.88
N PHE A 146 -12.25 -10.12 -3.00
CA PHE A 146 -13.70 -10.09 -3.12
C PHE A 146 -14.31 -11.49 -2.94
N CYS A 147 -13.81 -12.51 -3.63
CA CYS A 147 -14.27 -13.89 -3.46
C CYS A 147 -14.07 -14.39 -2.01
N ALA A 148 -12.95 -14.02 -1.36
CA ALA A 148 -12.71 -14.36 0.04
C ALA A 148 -13.70 -13.67 1.00
N ALA A 149 -14.17 -12.47 0.68
CA ALA A 149 -15.20 -11.75 1.43
C ALA A 149 -16.60 -12.38 1.23
N GLU A 150 -16.88 -12.92 0.05
CA GLU A 150 -18.09 -13.72 -0.23
C GLU A 150 -18.06 -15.13 0.38
N GLY A 151 -16.91 -15.55 0.94
CA GLY A 151 -16.71 -16.90 1.47
C GLY A 151 -16.40 -17.95 0.39
N ASN A 152 -16.27 -17.55 -0.88
CA ASN A 152 -15.85 -18.43 -1.97
C ASN A 152 -14.32 -18.58 -1.98
N PHE A 153 -13.81 -19.41 -1.06
CA PHE A 153 -12.38 -19.58 -0.88
C PHE A 153 -11.68 -20.27 -2.06
N GLU A 154 -12.38 -21.09 -2.85
CA GLU A 154 -11.79 -21.74 -4.02
C GLU A 154 -11.45 -20.71 -5.10
N GLN A 155 -12.41 -19.87 -5.48
CA GLN A 155 -12.19 -18.77 -6.42
C GLN A 155 -11.19 -17.75 -5.87
N ALA A 156 -11.22 -17.49 -4.56
CA ALA A 156 -10.25 -16.62 -3.92
C ALA A 156 -8.81 -17.13 -4.14
N LEU A 157 -8.56 -18.42 -3.89
CA LEU A 157 -7.25 -19.03 -4.07
C LEU A 157 -6.83 -19.06 -5.55
N TYR A 158 -7.76 -19.31 -6.48
CA TYR A 158 -7.49 -19.23 -7.91
C TYR A 158 -6.98 -17.83 -8.32
N HIS A 159 -7.70 -16.78 -7.92
CA HIS A 159 -7.31 -15.42 -8.26
C HIS A 159 -6.01 -15.00 -7.55
N LEU A 160 -5.82 -15.35 -6.28
CA LEU A 160 -4.59 -15.05 -5.54
C LEU A 160 -3.37 -15.81 -6.08
N ALA A 161 -3.54 -17.03 -6.59
CA ALA A 161 -2.47 -17.75 -7.26
C ALA A 161 -2.02 -17.03 -8.54
N ASN A 162 -2.97 -16.50 -9.32
CA ASN A 162 -2.66 -15.69 -10.50
C ASN A 162 -1.99 -14.36 -10.13
N ASP A 163 -2.42 -13.68 -9.06
CA ASP A 163 -1.73 -12.51 -8.50
C ASP A 163 -0.26 -12.82 -8.21
N ILE A 164 0.01 -13.87 -7.42
CA ILE A 164 1.37 -14.28 -7.06
C ILE A 164 2.18 -14.64 -8.30
N TYR A 165 1.62 -15.40 -9.23
CA TYR A 165 2.31 -15.80 -10.47
C TYR A 165 2.71 -14.57 -11.30
N LEU A 166 1.76 -13.68 -11.56
CA LEU A 166 1.99 -12.47 -12.36
C LEU A 166 2.98 -11.53 -11.67
N ALA A 167 2.80 -11.24 -10.39
CA ALA A 167 3.70 -10.38 -9.63
C ALA A 167 5.11 -10.97 -9.56
N SER A 168 5.25 -12.25 -9.25
CA SER A 168 6.56 -12.89 -9.16
C SER A 168 7.27 -13.02 -10.51
N SER A 169 6.53 -13.14 -11.62
CA SER A 169 7.11 -13.15 -12.97
C SER A 169 7.75 -11.82 -13.37
N THR A 170 7.25 -10.70 -12.82
CA THR A 170 7.71 -9.34 -13.15
C THR A 170 8.70 -8.79 -12.13
N PHE A 171 8.44 -8.99 -10.84
CA PHE A 171 9.21 -8.37 -9.75
C PHE A 171 10.08 -9.38 -8.97
N GLY A 172 9.86 -10.67 -9.19
CA GLY A 172 10.57 -11.76 -8.51
C GLY A 172 9.88 -12.26 -7.23
N LEU A 173 10.19 -13.49 -6.84
CA LEU A 173 9.56 -14.22 -5.73
C LEU A 173 9.76 -13.59 -4.33
N LYS A 174 10.69 -12.64 -4.20
CA LYS A 174 11.05 -11.98 -2.94
C LYS A 174 10.75 -10.48 -2.95
N SER A 175 9.90 -10.02 -3.87
CA SER A 175 9.50 -8.62 -3.99
C SER A 175 8.35 -8.26 -3.06
N LEU A 176 8.21 -6.97 -2.73
CA LEU A 176 7.09 -6.47 -1.92
C LEU A 176 5.75 -6.68 -2.64
N GLU A 177 5.72 -6.52 -3.96
CA GLU A 177 4.53 -6.73 -4.80
C GLU A 177 4.03 -8.17 -4.66
N THR A 178 4.93 -9.15 -4.68
CA THR A 178 4.57 -10.56 -4.51
C THR A 178 4.13 -10.88 -3.07
N SER A 179 4.69 -10.17 -2.08
CA SER A 179 4.37 -10.39 -0.66
C SER A 179 2.88 -10.19 -0.33
N GLY A 180 2.22 -9.22 -0.97
CA GLY A 180 0.79 -8.97 -0.77
C GLY A 180 -0.08 -10.17 -1.16
N GLY A 181 0.24 -10.83 -2.27
CA GLY A 181 -0.46 -12.05 -2.72
C GLY A 181 -0.29 -13.21 -1.73
N TYR A 182 0.94 -13.44 -1.24
CA TYR A 182 1.20 -14.45 -0.21
C TYR A 182 0.42 -14.16 1.08
N PHE A 183 0.38 -12.90 1.52
CA PHE A 183 -0.34 -12.49 2.73
C PHE A 183 -1.84 -12.75 2.61
N HIS A 184 -2.46 -12.36 1.50
CA HIS A 184 -3.89 -12.60 1.29
C HIS A 184 -4.21 -14.09 1.13
N MET A 185 -3.35 -14.85 0.46
CA MET A 185 -3.51 -16.30 0.35
C MET A 185 -3.40 -16.98 1.73
N ALA A 186 -2.46 -16.53 2.57
CA ALA A 186 -2.34 -16.99 3.96
C ALA A 186 -3.62 -16.73 4.75
N ASN A 187 -4.22 -15.53 4.62
CA ASN A 187 -5.49 -15.19 5.28
C ASN A 187 -6.64 -16.12 4.85
N VAL A 188 -6.69 -16.51 3.57
CA VAL A 188 -7.71 -17.47 3.09
C VAL A 188 -7.48 -18.84 3.72
N PHE A 189 -6.23 -19.35 3.74
CA PHE A 189 -5.93 -20.64 4.37
C PHE A 189 -6.15 -20.63 5.89
N PHE A 190 -5.88 -19.50 6.55
CA PHE A 190 -6.18 -19.30 7.97
C PHE A 190 -7.69 -19.42 8.23
N ARG A 191 -8.53 -18.77 7.42
CA ARG A 191 -10.01 -18.89 7.50
C ARG A 191 -10.51 -20.31 7.21
N GLN A 192 -9.78 -21.10 6.41
CA GLN A 192 -10.04 -22.52 6.19
C GLN A 192 -9.50 -23.44 7.31
N ASN A 193 -8.91 -22.89 8.39
CA ASN A 193 -8.24 -23.63 9.45
C ASN A 193 -7.07 -24.51 8.97
N LYS A 194 -6.47 -24.20 7.81
CA LYS A 194 -5.28 -24.87 7.26
C LYS A 194 -4.01 -24.19 7.78
N MET A 195 -3.81 -24.29 9.08
CA MET A 195 -2.82 -23.51 9.84
C MET A 195 -1.38 -23.73 9.38
N ASP A 196 -1.00 -24.95 8.99
CA ASP A 196 0.36 -25.23 8.52
C ASP A 196 0.72 -24.45 7.25
N ILE A 197 -0.22 -24.39 6.29
CA ILE A 197 -0.06 -23.65 5.03
C ILE A 197 -0.05 -22.15 5.30
N ALA A 198 -1.01 -21.67 6.10
CA ALA A 198 -1.10 -20.25 6.47
C ALA A 198 0.19 -19.77 7.15
N ASN A 199 0.71 -20.53 8.12
CA ASN A 199 1.95 -20.20 8.83
C ASN A 199 3.17 -20.17 7.90
N SER A 200 3.27 -21.12 6.96
CA SER A 200 4.36 -21.13 5.97
C SER A 200 4.34 -19.87 5.09
N LEU A 201 3.14 -19.45 4.65
CA LEU A 201 2.98 -18.23 3.85
C LEU A 201 3.23 -16.97 4.68
N TYR A 202 2.78 -16.89 5.93
CA TYR A 202 3.08 -15.76 6.81
C TYR A 202 4.57 -15.64 7.13
N ALA A 203 5.28 -16.76 7.32
CA ALA A 203 6.74 -16.78 7.44
C ALA A 203 7.39 -16.20 6.17
N LYS A 204 6.94 -16.62 4.98
CA LYS A 204 7.43 -16.10 3.71
C LYS A 204 7.21 -14.58 3.57
N VAL A 205 6.04 -14.09 3.94
CA VAL A 205 5.72 -12.64 3.95
C VAL A 205 6.65 -11.91 4.91
N THR A 206 6.85 -12.45 6.11
CA THR A 206 7.75 -11.87 7.12
C THR A 206 9.18 -11.79 6.61
N ASP A 207 9.68 -12.84 5.96
CA ASP A 207 11.03 -12.89 5.42
C ASP A 207 11.26 -11.84 4.32
N ILE A 208 10.25 -11.62 3.46
CA ILE A 208 10.32 -10.62 2.40
C ILE A 208 10.40 -9.21 3.00
N TRP A 209 9.50 -8.87 3.92
CA TRP A 209 9.51 -7.58 4.59
C TRP A 209 10.77 -7.38 5.43
N HIS A 210 11.21 -8.40 6.15
CA HIS A 210 12.43 -8.35 6.95
C HIS A 210 13.65 -8.04 6.08
N ALA A 211 13.81 -8.75 4.96
CA ALA A 211 14.92 -8.52 4.04
C ALA A 211 14.89 -7.11 3.42
N PHE A 212 13.72 -6.59 3.07
CA PHE A 212 13.55 -5.22 2.59
C PHE A 212 13.97 -4.20 3.67
N LEU A 213 13.44 -4.35 4.89
CA LEU A 213 13.68 -3.42 5.99
C LEU A 213 15.14 -3.42 6.47
N VAL A 214 15.81 -4.57 6.46
CA VAL A 214 17.27 -4.64 6.74
C VAL A 214 18.04 -3.76 5.77
N LYS A 215 17.75 -3.87 4.46
CA LYS A 215 18.42 -3.03 3.44
C LYS A 215 18.13 -1.55 3.65
N SER A 216 16.89 -1.18 3.94
CA SER A 216 16.52 0.22 4.21
C SER A 216 17.22 0.78 5.44
N VAL A 217 17.32 0.02 6.55
CA VAL A 217 18.05 0.45 7.75
C VAL A 217 19.53 0.63 7.46
N GLN A 218 20.15 -0.31 6.73
CA GLN A 218 21.55 -0.22 6.33
C GLN A 218 21.80 1.00 5.43
N ALA A 219 20.93 1.25 4.45
CA ALA A 219 21.02 2.43 3.59
C ALA A 219 20.94 3.73 4.40
N GLN A 220 20.00 3.82 5.34
CA GLN A 220 19.87 4.98 6.22
C GLN A 220 21.11 5.20 7.10
N GLU A 221 21.70 4.14 7.64
CA GLU A 221 22.96 4.24 8.39
C GLU A 221 24.11 4.76 7.55
N GLN A 222 24.24 4.32 6.29
CA GLN A 222 25.30 4.80 5.40
C GLN A 222 25.12 6.28 5.05
N ILE A 223 23.88 6.72 4.86
CA ILE A 223 23.57 8.15 4.66
C ILE A 223 23.98 8.98 5.89
N LEU A 224 23.70 8.48 7.10
CA LEU A 224 24.08 9.17 8.34
C LEU A 224 25.60 9.21 8.55
N LYS A 225 26.32 8.14 8.22
CA LYS A 225 27.79 8.05 8.31
C LYS A 225 28.51 8.93 7.28
N SER A 226 27.89 9.15 6.11
CA SER A 226 28.49 9.90 4.99
C SER A 226 28.16 11.40 4.98
N ARG A 227 27.28 11.89 5.87
CA ARG A 227 26.97 13.32 5.99
C ARG A 227 28.09 14.00 6.81
N PRO A 228 28.96 14.84 6.21
CA PRO A 228 29.89 15.64 6.99
C PRO A 228 29.11 16.73 7.74
N GLU A 229 29.60 17.13 8.90
CA GLU A 229 29.12 18.30 9.62
C GLU A 229 29.17 19.52 8.68
N MET A 230 28.00 20.15 8.43
CA MET A 230 27.77 21.46 7.79
C MET A 230 28.04 21.62 6.28
N SER A 231 26.96 21.72 5.48
CA SER A 231 26.82 22.75 4.43
C SER A 231 25.31 22.95 4.10
N PRO A 232 24.75 24.17 4.18
CA PRO A 232 23.32 24.43 3.93
C PRO A 232 22.89 24.43 2.45
N PHE A 233 23.79 24.16 1.52
CA PHE A 233 23.51 24.30 0.08
C PHE A 233 23.84 23.00 -0.66
N THR A 234 22.90 22.07 -0.66
CA THR A 234 22.72 21.05 -1.72
C THR A 234 21.30 20.50 -1.57
N GLU A 235 20.31 21.32 -1.91
CA GLU A 235 19.03 20.79 -2.40
C GLU A 235 19.31 20.20 -3.78
N ASP A 236 18.68 19.06 -4.08
CA ASP A 236 18.87 18.21 -5.27
C ASP A 236 19.93 17.09 -5.13
N LYS A 237 19.70 16.18 -4.17
CA LYS A 237 20.05 14.77 -4.37
C LYS A 237 18.76 13.99 -4.62
N GLU A 238 18.70 13.33 -5.77
CA GLU A 238 17.65 12.39 -6.17
C GLU A 238 17.22 11.52 -4.98
N VAL A 239 15.91 11.42 -4.77
CA VAL A 239 15.29 10.54 -3.78
C VAL A 239 15.83 9.14 -4.01
N SER A 240 16.70 8.66 -3.12
CA SER A 240 17.22 7.30 -3.19
C SER A 240 16.05 6.30 -3.27
N GLU A 241 16.14 5.36 -4.21
CA GLU A 241 15.22 4.22 -4.36
C GLU A 241 15.06 3.38 -3.06
N ASP A 242 15.94 3.59 -2.08
CA ASP A 242 15.97 2.83 -0.83
C ASP A 242 15.10 3.40 0.31
N HIS A 243 14.50 4.59 0.14
CA HIS A 243 13.62 5.16 1.16
C HIS A 243 12.23 4.51 1.09
N ILE A 244 11.74 4.03 2.23
CA ILE A 244 10.39 3.49 2.33
C ILE A 244 9.36 4.59 2.00
N THR A 245 8.45 4.31 1.09
CA THR A 245 7.35 5.24 0.76
C THR A 245 6.27 5.18 1.83
N GLU A 246 5.46 6.23 1.96
CA GLU A 246 4.34 6.26 2.92
C GLU A 246 3.35 5.10 2.70
N ALA A 247 3.10 4.74 1.43
CA ALA A 247 2.25 3.60 1.07
C ALA A 247 2.86 2.26 1.51
N GLN A 248 4.17 2.06 1.26
CA GLN A 248 4.89 0.86 1.71
C GLN A 248 4.93 0.78 3.24
N GLN A 249 5.12 1.91 3.93
CA GLN A 249 5.06 1.97 5.38
C GLN A 249 3.68 1.54 5.90
N ALA A 250 2.60 2.13 5.38
CA ALA A 250 1.25 1.81 5.81
C ALA A 250 0.90 0.34 5.54
N GLU A 251 1.31 -0.20 4.38
CA GLU A 251 1.15 -1.61 4.07
C GLU A 251 1.96 -2.51 5.02
N ALA A 252 3.23 -2.18 5.28
CA ALA A 252 4.09 -2.92 6.20
C ALA A 252 3.51 -2.97 7.62
N ILE A 253 3.06 -1.82 8.14
CA ILE A 253 2.40 -1.72 9.45
C ILE A 253 1.18 -2.65 9.48
N ARG A 254 0.31 -2.58 8.46
CA ARG A 254 -0.91 -3.38 8.39
C ARG A 254 -0.61 -4.88 8.34
N VAL A 255 0.30 -5.30 7.44
CA VAL A 255 0.64 -6.70 7.21
C VAL A 255 1.37 -7.29 8.42
N LEU A 256 2.42 -6.64 8.91
CA LEU A 256 3.24 -7.19 9.99
C LEU A 256 2.48 -7.23 11.32
N ASN A 257 1.64 -6.24 11.64
CA ASN A 257 0.80 -6.31 12.84
C ASN A 257 -0.28 -7.40 12.72
N ALA A 258 -0.87 -7.61 11.53
CA ALA A 258 -1.81 -8.70 11.33
C ALA A 258 -1.15 -10.07 11.52
N VAL A 259 0.06 -10.26 10.96
CA VAL A 259 0.85 -11.49 11.16
C VAL A 259 1.21 -11.68 12.64
N LEU A 260 1.64 -10.61 13.33
CA LEU A 260 1.96 -10.67 14.76
C LEU A 260 0.74 -11.13 15.57
N GLY A 261 -0.42 -10.49 15.37
CA GLY A 261 -1.65 -10.84 16.10
C GLY A 261 -2.07 -12.30 15.88
N ILE A 262 -1.93 -12.82 14.65
CA ILE A 262 -2.22 -14.23 14.35
C ILE A 262 -1.25 -15.16 15.08
N ARG A 263 0.04 -14.82 15.14
CA ARG A 263 1.06 -15.65 15.80
C ARG A 263 0.91 -15.64 17.32
N GLU A 264 0.63 -14.48 17.92
CA GLU A 264 0.40 -14.37 19.36
C GLU A 264 -0.82 -15.18 19.81
N GLN A 265 -1.87 -15.22 18.99
CA GLN A 265 -3.09 -15.98 19.27
C GLN A 265 -3.00 -17.47 18.88
N ALA A 266 -1.93 -17.90 18.21
CA ALA A 266 -1.81 -19.27 17.75
C ALA A 266 -1.67 -20.26 18.92
N PRO A 267 -2.37 -21.42 18.90
CA PRO A 267 -2.24 -22.43 19.95
C PRO A 267 -0.82 -22.97 20.09
N LYS A 268 -0.11 -23.11 18.96
CA LYS A 268 1.30 -23.51 18.91
C LYS A 268 2.18 -22.28 18.75
N GLN A 269 2.76 -21.86 19.86
CA GLN A 269 3.68 -20.72 19.88
C GLN A 269 4.97 -21.06 19.12
N GLN A 270 5.41 -20.11 18.28
CA GLN A 270 6.66 -20.17 17.53
C GLN A 270 7.48 -18.92 17.88
N PRO A 271 8.24 -18.94 19.00
CA PRO A 271 8.89 -17.74 19.53
C PRO A 271 9.91 -17.14 18.56
N GLY A 272 10.66 -17.95 17.80
CA GLY A 272 11.64 -17.46 16.82
C GLY A 272 10.99 -16.72 15.65
N GLU A 273 9.89 -17.26 15.12
CA GLU A 273 9.11 -16.62 14.07
C GLU A 273 8.43 -15.33 14.56
N THR A 274 7.92 -15.35 15.79
CA THR A 274 7.31 -14.18 16.44
C THR A 274 8.34 -13.08 16.63
N ALA A 275 9.54 -13.43 17.11
CA ALA A 275 10.64 -12.49 17.25
C ALA A 275 11.08 -11.90 15.90
N ARG A 276 11.04 -12.67 14.81
CA ARG A 276 11.35 -12.14 13.46
C ARG A 276 10.35 -11.07 13.01
N VAL A 277 9.04 -11.29 13.25
CA VAL A 277 8.01 -10.29 12.95
C VAL A 277 8.21 -9.03 13.79
N LEU A 278 8.47 -9.19 15.10
CA LEU A 278 8.77 -8.06 16.00
C LEU A 278 10.02 -7.30 15.57
N HIS A 279 11.07 -8.00 15.14
CA HIS A 279 12.28 -7.36 14.62
C HIS A 279 11.98 -6.56 13.35
N ALA A 280 11.17 -7.09 12.42
CA ALA A 280 10.71 -6.35 11.25
C ALA A 280 9.95 -5.08 11.65
N LEU A 281 8.99 -5.19 12.58
CA LEU A 281 8.25 -4.03 13.09
C LEU A 281 9.16 -3.00 13.78
N ALA A 282 10.16 -3.43 14.54
CA ALA A 282 11.11 -2.54 15.20
C ALA A 282 11.94 -1.75 14.17
N MET A 283 12.42 -2.41 13.10
CA MET A 283 13.11 -1.74 11.99
C MET A 283 12.19 -0.72 11.31
N LEU A 284 10.94 -1.10 11.04
CA LEU A 284 9.94 -0.20 10.46
C LEU A 284 9.71 1.04 11.32
N TYR A 285 9.48 0.87 12.63
CA TYR A 285 9.29 2.00 13.55
C TYR A 285 10.54 2.90 13.65
N TYR A 286 11.74 2.31 13.58
CA TYR A 286 12.98 3.07 13.52
C TYR A 286 13.10 3.91 12.24
N LEU A 287 12.77 3.34 11.08
CA LEU A 287 12.82 4.04 9.78
C LEU A 287 11.88 5.24 9.75
N VAL A 288 10.70 5.13 10.37
CA VAL A 288 9.69 6.20 10.43
C VAL A 288 9.88 7.14 11.63
N MET A 289 11.00 7.01 12.33
CA MET A 289 11.41 7.82 13.49
C MET A 289 10.49 7.73 14.72
N ASP A 290 9.66 6.68 14.83
CA ASP A 290 8.94 6.35 16.06
C ASP A 290 9.86 5.54 16.99
N LEU A 291 10.88 6.21 17.54
CA LEU A 291 11.94 5.58 18.34
C LEU A 291 11.39 4.92 19.62
N SER A 292 10.30 5.45 20.18
CA SER A 292 9.65 4.91 21.36
C SER A 292 9.08 3.51 21.07
N LYS A 293 8.25 3.37 20.03
CA LYS A 293 7.71 2.07 19.63
C LYS A 293 8.80 1.13 19.10
N ALA A 294 9.78 1.66 18.37
CA ALA A 294 10.90 0.87 17.87
C ALA A 294 11.64 0.18 19.03
N ARG A 295 11.90 0.92 20.12
CA ARG A 295 12.53 0.38 21.33
C ARG A 295 11.64 -0.64 22.02
N GLU A 296 10.37 -0.34 22.22
CA GLU A 296 9.43 -1.25 22.89
C GLU A 296 9.35 -2.60 22.17
N VAL A 297 9.11 -2.57 20.86
CA VAL A 297 8.95 -3.77 20.03
C VAL A 297 10.30 -4.50 19.87
N GLY A 298 11.40 -3.76 19.72
CA GLY A 298 12.75 -4.33 19.65
C GLY A 298 13.15 -5.07 20.93
N MET A 299 12.80 -4.54 22.11
CA MET A 299 13.04 -5.21 23.39
C MET A 299 12.23 -6.50 23.51
N LYS A 300 10.96 -6.50 23.10
CA LYS A 300 10.14 -7.74 23.06
C LYS A 300 10.77 -8.81 22.16
N ALA A 301 11.26 -8.42 20.97
CA ALA A 301 11.97 -9.35 20.09
C ALA A 301 13.25 -9.91 20.74
N PHE A 302 14.02 -9.04 21.41
CA PHE A 302 15.27 -9.40 22.07
C PHE A 302 15.04 -10.39 23.22
N ASP A 303 14.03 -10.16 24.06
CA ASP A 303 13.73 -11.02 25.20
C ASP A 303 13.21 -12.40 24.78
N LEU A 304 12.45 -12.49 23.68
CA LEU A 304 12.06 -13.78 23.09
C LEU A 304 13.26 -14.55 22.55
N LEU A 305 14.21 -13.86 21.89
CA LEU A 305 15.40 -14.51 21.31
C LEU A 305 16.40 -14.99 22.37
N LYS A 306 16.50 -14.33 23.53
CA LYS A 306 17.35 -14.80 24.64
C LYS A 306 17.02 -16.22 25.11
N GLN A 307 15.76 -16.61 24.98
CA GLN A 307 15.27 -17.93 25.38
C GLN A 307 15.58 -19.00 24.33
N LEU A 308 16.12 -18.60 23.17
CA LEU A 308 16.41 -19.46 22.03
C LEU A 308 17.91 -19.57 21.79
N PRO A 309 18.39 -20.70 21.23
CA PRO A 309 19.80 -20.91 20.92
C PRO A 309 20.34 -20.11 19.72
N GLN A 310 19.52 -19.26 19.09
CA GLN A 310 19.85 -18.55 17.85
C GLN A 310 20.58 -17.22 18.11
N GLN A 311 21.91 -17.29 18.25
CA GLN A 311 22.75 -16.14 18.62
C GLN A 311 22.80 -15.03 17.56
N GLU A 312 22.85 -15.36 16.27
CA GLU A 312 22.93 -14.36 15.18
C GLU A 312 21.71 -13.43 15.13
N SER A 313 20.51 -13.98 15.36
CA SER A 313 19.27 -13.19 15.38
C SER A 313 19.23 -12.23 16.57
N LEU A 314 19.79 -12.65 17.71
CA LEU A 314 19.89 -11.83 18.92
C LEU A 314 20.85 -10.66 18.71
N GLU A 315 21.99 -10.89 18.05
CA GLU A 315 22.97 -9.85 17.72
C GLU A 315 22.38 -8.79 16.78
N ALA A 316 21.63 -9.20 15.76
CA ALA A 316 20.98 -8.28 14.83
C ALA A 316 19.97 -7.34 15.52
N VAL A 317 19.11 -7.88 16.40
CA VAL A 317 18.18 -7.06 17.20
C VAL A 317 18.94 -6.16 18.18
N GLY A 318 20.00 -6.68 18.81
CA GLY A 318 20.86 -5.90 19.70
C GLY A 318 21.54 -4.73 19.01
N HIS A 319 21.98 -4.91 17.75
CA HIS A 319 22.51 -3.83 16.92
C HIS A 319 21.46 -2.73 16.68
N LEU A 320 20.24 -3.10 16.28
CA LEU A 320 19.16 -2.14 16.07
C LEU A 320 18.84 -1.34 17.35
N LEU A 321 18.78 -2.00 18.51
CA LEU A 321 18.54 -1.33 19.79
C LEU A 321 19.64 -0.32 20.14
N LYS A 322 20.91 -0.61 19.82
CA LYS A 322 22.00 0.36 19.98
C LYS A 322 21.81 1.58 19.09
N LEU A 323 21.40 1.39 17.83
CA LEU A 323 21.12 2.50 16.91
C LEU A 323 20.00 3.40 17.46
N ILE A 324 18.88 2.79 17.89
CA ILE A 324 17.74 3.52 18.48
C ILE A 324 18.20 4.38 19.67
N ASN A 325 19.06 3.83 20.53
CA ASN A 325 19.56 4.53 21.72
C ASN A 325 20.59 5.63 21.42
N SER A 326 21.26 5.55 20.27
CA SER A 326 22.29 6.54 19.87
C SER A 326 21.70 7.83 19.28
N LYS A 327 20.43 7.82 18.87
CA LYS A 327 19.75 9.02 18.36
C LYS A 327 19.15 9.84 19.53
N PRO A 328 19.41 11.15 19.62
CA PRO A 328 18.76 12.00 20.63
C PRO A 328 17.25 12.01 20.40
N SER A 329 16.49 11.90 21.50
CA SER A 329 15.02 11.93 21.53
C SER A 329 14.46 13.31 21.21
#